data_AF-A0A257VUW4-F1
#
_entry.id   AF-A0A257VUW4-F1
#
_cell.length_a   1.000
_cell.length_b   1.000
_cell.length_c   1.000
_cell.angle_alpha   90.00
_cell.angle_beta   90.00
_cell.angle_gamma   90.00
#
_symmetry.space_group_name_H-M   'P 1'
#
loop_
_entity.id
_entity.type
_entity.pdbx_description
1 polymer ?
#
loop_
_entity_poly.entity_id
_entity_poly.type
_entity_poly.pdbx_seq_one_letter_code
_entity_poly.pdbx_strand_id
1 'polypeptide(L)'
;FDGQIDAKHFGTSDVFQDGILGQSAKFDATQHAEWTGAFDTDAAWTVGLWLMADTSLSGVFSKIEPEGRRRGFEVIWQKGRFQINLVSKWGTDAIELVTQEPVTSKKWHHLVVSHDGTRRAEGVRVFIDGQPAATKTMNDTLKGPTACSEPLRIGRRDANLGFYGQLDELRLLQRPVTAQEAESWFWSERLRGIAAKPAAKRSTVDTTLLQDWFVEHHANPQTLTAHKRVRESKAAEARLRESIPTTLVMQEMASPRKTHLLTRGQYDHTAEEVQPGVPASLSMWPADATPNRLGFAKWLVSKENPLTARVAVNRLWMQCFGEGLVRTVNDFGSQGEAPSHPELLDWLAVRFMQSGWDVKAMLKLMVMSATYRQSSQYSARDP
;
A
#
# COMPACT_ATOMS: atom_id res chain seq x y z
N PHE A 1 -24.40 9.16 -28.12
CA PHE A 1 -23.66 9.79 -29.22
C PHE A 1 -22.58 8.83 -29.66
N ASP A 2 -22.57 8.50 -30.95
CA ASP A 2 -21.57 7.65 -31.61
C ASP A 2 -20.77 8.51 -32.63
N GLY A 3 -20.43 9.74 -32.20
CA GLY A 3 -19.68 10.72 -32.98
C GLY A 3 -18.57 11.34 -32.14
N GLN A 4 -17.58 11.95 -32.79
CA GLN A 4 -16.50 12.67 -32.11
C GLN A 4 -17.09 13.76 -31.22
N ILE A 5 -16.76 13.71 -29.93
CA ILE A 5 -17.07 14.78 -28.98
C ILE A 5 -16.04 15.89 -29.25
N ASP A 6 -16.49 16.97 -29.88
CA ASP A 6 -15.67 18.19 -30.01
C ASP A 6 -15.59 18.88 -28.64
N ALA A 7 -14.57 18.53 -27.88
CA ALA A 7 -14.31 19.06 -26.55
C ALA A 7 -13.15 20.06 -26.61
N LYS A 8 -13.25 21.13 -25.81
CA LYS A 8 -12.17 22.10 -25.67
C LYS A 8 -11.18 21.60 -24.62
N HIS A 9 -9.90 21.55 -24.99
CA HIS A 9 -8.81 21.14 -24.12
C HIS A 9 -8.22 22.32 -23.33
N PHE A 10 -7.84 22.07 -22.08
CA PHE A 10 -7.25 23.03 -21.15
C PHE A 10 -6.08 22.40 -20.42
N GLY A 11 -5.11 23.21 -19.96
CA GLY A 11 -3.94 22.77 -19.19
C GLY A 11 -2.62 22.94 -19.94
N THR A 12 -1.56 22.27 -19.47
CA THR A 12 -0.31 22.16 -20.23
C THR A 12 -0.56 21.36 -21.52
N SER A 13 0.28 21.55 -22.54
CA SER A 13 0.12 20.97 -23.88
C SER A 13 -0.27 19.49 -23.84
N ASP A 14 -1.29 19.11 -24.63
CA ASP A 14 -1.82 17.75 -24.68
C ASP A 14 -0.71 16.74 -25.00
N VAL A 15 -0.55 15.75 -24.11
CA VAL A 15 0.36 14.61 -24.33
C VAL A 15 -0.49 13.39 -24.63
N PHE A 16 -0.49 12.96 -25.89
CA PHE A 16 -1.12 11.71 -26.31
C PHE A 16 -0.13 10.54 -26.21
N GLN A 17 -0.61 9.37 -25.79
CA GLN A 17 0.18 8.14 -25.66
C GLN A 17 -0.57 6.95 -26.26
N ASP A 18 0.06 5.78 -26.30
CA ASP A 18 -0.61 4.55 -26.77
C ASP A 18 -1.81 4.21 -25.86
N GLY A 19 -2.99 4.21 -26.45
CA GLY A 19 -4.26 3.95 -25.77
C GLY A 19 -4.74 2.50 -25.87
N ILE A 20 -6.01 2.30 -25.54
CA ILE A 20 -6.74 1.06 -25.83
C ILE A 20 -6.90 0.92 -27.33
N LEU A 21 -7.32 1.97 -28.01
CA LEU A 21 -7.46 2.03 -29.46
C LEU A 21 -6.76 3.30 -29.98
N GLY A 22 -5.64 3.12 -30.67
CA GLY A 22 -4.87 4.27 -31.15
C GLY A 22 -4.23 5.03 -29.99
N GLN A 23 -4.68 6.26 -29.74
CA GLN A 23 -4.07 7.16 -28.76
C GLN A 23 -5.01 7.52 -27.62
N SER A 24 -4.49 7.51 -26.39
CA SER A 24 -5.14 8.00 -25.18
C SER A 24 -4.65 9.41 -24.82
N ALA A 25 -5.46 10.16 -24.08
CA ALA A 25 -5.05 11.44 -23.50
C ALA A 25 -4.40 11.22 -22.12
N LYS A 26 -3.25 11.85 -21.89
CA LYS A 26 -2.57 11.84 -20.59
C LYS A 26 -2.91 13.07 -19.75
N PHE A 27 -3.13 12.86 -18.47
CA PHE A 27 -3.46 13.88 -17.48
C PHE A 27 -2.48 13.85 -16.31
N ASP A 28 -2.06 15.03 -15.85
CA ASP A 28 -1.17 15.30 -14.71
C ASP A 28 -1.86 16.14 -13.62
N ALA A 29 -3.20 16.12 -13.62
CA ALA A 29 -4.14 16.93 -12.87
C ALA A 29 -4.28 18.40 -13.27
N THR A 30 -3.45 18.92 -14.19
CA THR A 30 -3.65 20.27 -14.74
C THR A 30 -4.48 20.26 -16.02
N GLN A 31 -4.36 19.20 -16.83
CA GLN A 31 -5.14 19.07 -18.05
C GLN A 31 -6.56 18.63 -17.77
N HIS A 32 -7.49 19.11 -18.59
CA HIS A 32 -8.86 18.60 -18.67
C HIS A 32 -9.49 18.96 -20.01
N ALA A 33 -10.52 18.21 -20.40
CA ALA A 33 -11.36 18.56 -21.54
C ALA A 33 -12.74 19.01 -21.05
N GLU A 34 -13.34 19.99 -21.71
CA GLU A 34 -14.70 20.45 -21.44
C GLU A 34 -15.58 20.31 -22.68
N TRP A 35 -16.75 19.70 -22.51
CA TRP A 35 -17.77 19.57 -23.53
C TRP A 35 -19.06 20.26 -23.10
N THR A 36 -19.59 21.13 -23.95
CA THR A 36 -20.77 21.98 -23.69
C THR A 36 -22.03 21.52 -24.42
N GLY A 37 -22.02 20.32 -25.02
CA GLY A 37 -23.20 19.79 -25.69
C GLY A 37 -24.33 19.44 -24.73
N ALA A 38 -25.52 19.18 -25.30
CA ALA A 38 -26.70 18.83 -24.54
C ALA A 38 -26.54 17.47 -23.86
N PHE A 39 -26.66 17.45 -22.53
CA PHE A 39 -26.65 16.25 -21.70
C PHE A 39 -27.53 16.48 -20.49
N ASP A 40 -28.70 15.85 -20.50
CA ASP A 40 -29.70 16.00 -19.46
C ASP A 40 -29.42 14.98 -18.35
N THR A 41 -28.99 15.49 -17.19
CA THR A 41 -28.63 14.66 -16.03
C THR A 41 -29.85 14.24 -15.21
N ASP A 42 -31.00 14.89 -15.40
CA ASP A 42 -32.27 14.54 -14.77
C ASP A 42 -33.00 13.40 -15.51
N ALA A 43 -32.73 13.24 -16.80
CA ALA A 43 -33.20 12.10 -17.58
C ALA A 43 -32.31 10.85 -17.39
N ALA A 44 -32.65 9.76 -18.09
CA ALA A 44 -31.80 8.58 -18.13
C ALA A 44 -30.56 8.82 -19.01
N TRP A 45 -29.40 8.35 -18.56
CA TRP A 45 -28.12 8.57 -19.24
C TRP A 45 -27.09 7.49 -18.90
N THR A 46 -26.03 7.40 -19.72
CA THR A 46 -24.86 6.56 -19.47
C THR A 46 -23.60 7.30 -19.89
N VAL A 47 -22.56 7.24 -19.05
CA VAL A 47 -21.21 7.68 -19.37
C VAL A 47 -20.28 6.48 -19.23
N GLY A 48 -19.45 6.23 -20.23
CA GLY A 48 -18.42 5.22 -20.14
C GLY A 48 -17.12 5.67 -20.79
N LEU A 49 -16.00 5.15 -20.28
CA LEU A 49 -14.66 5.44 -20.76
C LEU A 49 -13.68 4.36 -20.28
N TRP A 50 -12.50 4.35 -20.88
CA TRP A 50 -11.34 3.64 -20.36
C TRP A 50 -10.47 4.58 -19.53
N LEU A 51 -9.98 4.08 -18.40
CA LEU A 51 -9.04 4.81 -17.57
C LEU A 51 -7.87 3.96 -17.11
N MET A 52 -6.72 4.59 -16.96
CA MET A 52 -5.57 4.08 -16.24
C MET A 52 -5.14 5.13 -15.22
N ALA A 53 -5.54 4.96 -13.96
CA ALA A 53 -5.20 5.91 -12.90
C ALA A 53 -3.80 5.64 -12.33
N ASP A 54 -2.97 6.68 -12.21
CA ASP A 54 -1.60 6.57 -11.65
C ASP A 54 -1.58 6.75 -10.13
N THR A 55 -2.41 7.65 -9.61
CA THR A 55 -2.47 8.01 -8.20
C THR A 55 -3.90 7.97 -7.65
N SER A 56 -4.06 8.23 -6.35
CA SER A 56 -5.36 8.21 -5.67
C SER A 56 -5.81 9.63 -5.31
N LEU A 57 -7.14 9.76 -5.24
CA LEU A 57 -7.94 10.99 -5.23
C LEU A 57 -7.76 11.75 -6.53
N SER A 58 -8.60 11.42 -7.51
CA SER A 58 -8.56 11.99 -8.85
C SER A 58 -9.97 12.14 -9.41
N GLY A 59 -10.26 13.29 -10.05
CA GLY A 59 -11.55 13.55 -10.68
C GLY A 59 -11.60 12.92 -12.06
N VAL A 60 -12.43 11.90 -12.28
CA VAL A 60 -12.48 11.18 -13.56
C VAL A 60 -13.29 11.98 -14.58
N PHE A 61 -14.53 12.32 -14.24
CA PHE A 61 -15.37 13.26 -14.99
C PHE A 61 -16.43 13.89 -14.10
N SER A 62 -16.95 15.06 -14.49
CA SER A 62 -18.03 15.74 -13.79
C SER A 62 -18.84 16.66 -14.70
N LYS A 63 -20.09 16.89 -14.34
CA LYS A 63 -20.90 18.03 -14.80
C LYS A 63 -21.58 18.56 -13.55
N ILE A 64 -20.83 19.35 -12.76
CA ILE A 64 -21.22 19.75 -11.41
C ILE A 64 -20.78 21.18 -11.12
N GLU A 65 -21.65 21.94 -10.44
CA GLU A 65 -21.32 23.27 -9.93
C GLU A 65 -20.10 23.18 -9.00
N PRO A 66 -19.07 24.01 -9.18
CA PRO A 66 -17.83 23.90 -8.40
C PRO A 66 -18.02 24.28 -6.92
N GLU A 67 -18.99 25.14 -6.63
CA GLU A 67 -19.24 25.72 -5.31
C GLU A 67 -20.73 25.73 -4.96
N GLY A 68 -21.05 26.17 -3.74
CA GLY A 68 -22.44 26.34 -3.30
C GLY A 68 -23.18 25.03 -3.14
N ARG A 69 -24.23 24.81 -3.94
CA ARG A 69 -25.06 23.59 -3.87
C ARG A 69 -24.36 22.37 -4.44
N ARG A 70 -23.33 22.58 -5.28
CA ARG A 70 -22.67 21.54 -6.07
C ARG A 70 -23.67 20.70 -6.86
N ARG A 71 -24.65 21.33 -7.51
CA ARG A 71 -25.65 20.61 -8.28
C ARG A 71 -25.02 19.99 -9.53
N GLY A 72 -25.33 18.73 -9.81
CA GLY A 72 -24.78 18.00 -10.95
C GLY A 72 -24.49 16.54 -10.66
N PHE A 73 -23.54 15.97 -11.41
CA PHE A 73 -23.00 14.66 -11.13
C PHE A 73 -21.48 14.64 -11.30
N GLU A 74 -20.82 13.71 -10.59
CA GLU A 74 -19.37 13.52 -10.66
C GLU A 74 -18.99 12.07 -10.40
N VAL A 75 -17.85 11.68 -10.95
CA VAL A 75 -17.18 10.41 -10.66
C VAL A 75 -15.74 10.66 -10.25
N ILE A 76 -15.37 10.13 -9.09
CA ILE A 76 -14.06 10.30 -8.46
C ILE A 76 -13.42 8.93 -8.26
N TRP A 77 -12.13 8.85 -8.53
CA TRP A 77 -11.29 7.71 -8.19
C TRP A 77 -10.60 7.94 -6.84
N GLN A 78 -10.84 7.06 -5.86
CA GLN A 78 -10.23 7.14 -4.54
C GLN A 78 -9.94 5.75 -3.97
N LYS A 79 -8.68 5.49 -3.61
CA LYS A 79 -8.21 4.24 -2.99
C LYS A 79 -8.63 2.98 -3.77
N GLY A 80 -8.53 3.05 -5.11
CA GLY A 80 -8.93 1.95 -6.01
C GLY A 80 -10.43 1.86 -6.28
N ARG A 81 -11.24 2.77 -5.74
CA ARG A 81 -12.71 2.71 -5.82
C ARG A 81 -13.25 3.88 -6.62
N PHE A 82 -14.38 3.67 -7.27
CA PHE A 82 -15.14 4.74 -7.90
C PHE A 82 -16.20 5.24 -6.93
N GLN A 83 -16.18 6.53 -6.64
CA GLN A 83 -17.25 7.24 -5.98
C GLN A 83 -18.09 7.96 -7.03
N ILE A 84 -19.41 7.78 -6.98
CA ILE A 84 -20.37 8.38 -7.90
C ILE A 84 -21.34 9.22 -7.07
N ASN A 85 -21.44 10.51 -7.39
CA ASN A 85 -22.34 11.42 -6.70
C ASN A 85 -23.30 12.06 -7.72
N LEU A 86 -24.61 12.00 -7.45
CA LEU A 86 -25.64 12.77 -8.13
C LEU A 86 -26.27 13.72 -7.11
N VAL A 87 -26.25 15.02 -7.39
CA VAL A 87 -26.44 16.04 -6.35
C VAL A 87 -27.40 17.13 -6.83
N SER A 88 -28.40 17.42 -5.99
CA SER A 88 -29.24 18.62 -6.10
C SER A 88 -28.80 19.69 -5.09
N LYS A 89 -28.44 19.25 -3.86
CA LYS A 89 -27.82 20.05 -2.81
C LYS A 89 -26.92 19.18 -1.94
N TRP A 90 -25.61 19.42 -2.02
CA TRP A 90 -24.58 18.66 -1.31
C TRP A 90 -24.89 18.44 0.17
N GLY A 91 -24.65 17.22 0.65
CA GLY A 91 -24.84 16.81 2.04
C GLY A 91 -26.30 16.64 2.51
N THR A 92 -27.31 17.01 1.71
CA THR A 92 -28.72 16.92 2.13
C THR A 92 -29.65 16.30 1.08
N ASP A 93 -29.36 16.48 -0.21
CA ASP A 93 -30.21 16.09 -1.34
C ASP A 93 -29.31 15.51 -2.44
N ALA A 94 -28.95 14.23 -2.28
CA ALA A 94 -27.98 13.54 -3.13
C ALA A 94 -28.16 12.02 -3.13
N ILE A 95 -27.63 11.38 -4.18
CA ILE A 95 -27.26 9.96 -4.22
C ILE A 95 -25.73 9.91 -4.18
N GLU A 96 -25.18 9.11 -3.27
CA GLU A 96 -23.74 8.90 -3.14
C GLU A 96 -23.45 7.41 -3.05
N LEU A 97 -22.64 6.90 -3.98
CA LEU A 97 -22.32 5.48 -4.13
C LEU A 97 -20.82 5.29 -4.20
N VAL A 98 -20.32 4.18 -3.67
CA VAL A 98 -18.91 3.78 -3.80
C VAL A 98 -18.81 2.31 -4.20
N THR A 99 -17.94 1.95 -5.14
CA THR A 99 -17.72 0.55 -5.53
C THR A 99 -17.08 -0.26 -4.38
N GLN A 100 -17.59 -1.47 -4.14
CA GLN A 100 -17.20 -2.33 -3.01
C GLN A 100 -15.92 -3.13 -3.22
N GLU A 101 -15.53 -3.37 -4.47
CA GLU A 101 -14.24 -3.97 -4.82
C GLU A 101 -13.30 -2.90 -5.39
N PRO A 102 -12.04 -2.83 -4.92
CA PRO A 102 -11.07 -1.92 -5.49
C PRO A 102 -10.49 -2.51 -6.77
N VAL A 103 -10.18 -1.65 -7.75
CA VAL A 103 -9.39 -2.03 -8.93
C VAL A 103 -8.00 -1.41 -8.89
N THR A 104 -7.08 -2.03 -9.62
CA THR A 104 -5.65 -1.71 -9.52
C THR A 104 -5.29 -0.43 -10.26
N SER A 105 -4.48 0.42 -9.65
CA SER A 105 -3.86 1.55 -10.37
C SER A 105 -2.86 1.05 -11.42
N LYS A 106 -2.54 1.92 -12.39
CA LYS A 106 -1.59 1.67 -13.49
C LYS A 106 -1.97 0.49 -14.39
N LYS A 107 -3.25 0.13 -14.40
CA LYS A 107 -3.85 -0.78 -15.38
C LYS A 107 -5.06 -0.12 -16.01
N TRP A 108 -5.30 -0.47 -17.26
CA TRP A 108 -6.51 -0.07 -17.97
C TRP A 108 -7.72 -0.76 -17.37
N HIS A 109 -8.74 0.03 -17.05
CA HIS A 109 -10.07 -0.41 -16.65
C HIS A 109 -11.12 0.33 -17.46
N HIS A 110 -12.16 -0.39 -17.89
CA HIS A 110 -13.33 0.21 -18.53
C HIS A 110 -14.38 0.50 -17.48
N LEU A 111 -14.76 1.75 -17.31
CA LEU A 111 -15.82 2.17 -16.41
C LEU A 111 -17.05 2.57 -17.20
N VAL A 112 -18.21 2.05 -16.83
CA VAL A 112 -19.51 2.53 -17.31
C VAL A 112 -20.41 2.84 -16.11
N VAL A 113 -20.94 4.06 -16.07
CA VAL A 113 -21.94 4.49 -15.10
C VAL A 113 -23.23 4.79 -15.84
N SER A 114 -24.31 4.09 -15.48
CA SER A 114 -25.60 4.15 -16.14
C SER A 114 -26.69 4.52 -15.13
N HIS A 115 -27.42 5.60 -15.40
CA HIS A 115 -28.52 6.09 -14.59
C HIS A 115 -29.84 5.95 -15.37
N ASP A 116 -30.86 5.38 -14.74
CA ASP A 116 -32.16 5.13 -15.38
C ASP A 116 -33.13 6.32 -15.35
N GLY A 117 -32.71 7.45 -14.77
CA GLY A 117 -33.55 8.66 -14.63
C GLY A 117 -34.31 8.71 -13.30
N THR A 118 -34.26 7.65 -12.48
CA THR A 118 -34.88 7.65 -11.15
C THR A 118 -34.00 8.38 -10.15
N ARG A 119 -34.60 9.13 -9.23
CA ARG A 119 -33.85 9.78 -8.13
C ARG A 119 -33.61 8.82 -6.97
N ARG A 120 -33.16 7.60 -7.28
CA ARG A 120 -32.88 6.53 -6.30
C ARG A 120 -31.53 5.89 -6.60
N ALA A 121 -30.81 5.54 -5.55
CA ALA A 121 -29.51 4.87 -5.66
C ALA A 121 -29.60 3.55 -6.46
N GLU A 122 -30.72 2.83 -6.36
CA GLU A 122 -30.97 1.60 -7.14
C GLU A 122 -31.01 1.82 -8.66
N GLY A 123 -31.31 3.04 -9.10
CA GLY A 123 -31.32 3.43 -10.52
C GLY A 123 -29.94 3.70 -11.11
N VAL A 124 -28.89 3.73 -10.28
CA VAL A 124 -27.49 3.91 -10.72
C VAL A 124 -26.80 2.54 -10.77
N ARG A 125 -26.44 2.12 -11.98
CA ARG A 125 -25.68 0.89 -12.23
C ARG A 125 -24.26 1.23 -12.65
N VAL A 126 -23.30 0.52 -12.07
CA VAL A 126 -21.88 0.67 -12.36
C VAL A 126 -21.36 -0.65 -12.94
N PHE A 127 -20.64 -0.57 -14.04
CA PHE A 127 -19.95 -1.70 -14.65
C PHE A 127 -18.46 -1.40 -14.72
N ILE A 128 -17.64 -2.39 -14.37
CA ILE A 128 -16.19 -2.33 -14.46
C ILE A 128 -15.74 -3.52 -15.30
N ASP A 129 -14.95 -3.25 -16.33
CA ASP A 129 -14.41 -4.25 -17.26
C ASP A 129 -15.52 -5.14 -17.86
N GLY A 130 -16.66 -4.50 -18.18
CA GLY A 130 -17.83 -5.15 -18.75
C GLY A 130 -18.71 -5.91 -17.75
N GLN A 131 -18.33 -5.99 -16.47
CA GLN A 131 -19.06 -6.76 -15.45
C GLN A 131 -19.78 -5.83 -14.46
N PRO A 132 -20.97 -6.21 -13.94
CA PRO A 132 -21.65 -5.44 -12.90
C PRO A 132 -20.77 -5.31 -11.64
N ALA A 133 -20.59 -4.08 -11.16
CA ALA A 133 -19.82 -3.79 -9.96
C ALA A 133 -20.76 -3.57 -8.77
N ALA A 134 -20.54 -4.29 -7.67
CA ALA A 134 -21.27 -4.06 -6.43
C ALA A 134 -20.95 -2.67 -5.87
N THR A 135 -21.97 -1.92 -5.46
CA THR A 135 -21.84 -0.60 -4.84
C THR A 135 -22.35 -0.61 -3.41
N LYS A 136 -21.84 0.32 -2.61
CA LYS A 136 -22.36 0.66 -1.29
C LYS A 136 -22.99 2.04 -1.37
N THR A 137 -24.26 2.12 -0.99
CA THR A 137 -24.99 3.40 -0.88
C THR A 137 -24.57 4.10 0.40
N MET A 138 -24.06 5.31 0.26
CA MET A 138 -23.70 6.21 1.35
C MET A 138 -24.80 7.22 1.62
N ASN A 139 -25.51 7.64 0.58
CA ASN A 139 -26.63 8.58 0.65
C ASN A 139 -27.65 8.26 -0.46
N ASP A 140 -28.94 8.41 -0.16
CA ASP A 140 -30.05 8.18 -1.09
C ASP A 140 -31.25 9.07 -0.71
N THR A 141 -31.03 10.38 -0.71
CA THR A 141 -32.03 11.39 -0.33
C THR A 141 -32.47 12.27 -1.49
N LEU A 142 -32.00 11.99 -2.71
CA LEU A 142 -32.21 12.83 -3.88
C LEU A 142 -33.70 13.01 -4.19
N LYS A 143 -34.14 14.27 -4.24
CA LYS A 143 -35.51 14.70 -4.57
C LYS A 143 -35.50 15.78 -5.63
N GLY A 144 -34.55 16.71 -5.56
CA GLY A 144 -34.42 17.83 -6.48
C GLY A 144 -33.71 17.48 -7.78
N PRO A 145 -33.65 18.43 -8.72
CA PRO A 145 -33.01 18.25 -10.02
C PRO A 145 -31.48 18.24 -9.89
N THR A 146 -30.84 17.49 -10.78
CA THR A 146 -29.37 17.45 -10.91
C THR A 146 -28.87 18.29 -12.08
N ALA A 147 -29.74 18.73 -13.00
CA ALA A 147 -29.32 19.53 -14.14
C ALA A 147 -28.67 20.86 -13.73
N CYS A 148 -27.54 21.18 -14.36
CA CYS A 148 -26.82 22.44 -14.19
C CYS A 148 -26.21 22.92 -15.53
N SER A 149 -25.80 24.19 -15.57
CA SER A 149 -25.24 24.84 -16.76
C SER A 149 -23.74 24.60 -16.97
N GLU A 150 -23.09 23.86 -16.08
CA GLU A 150 -21.67 23.55 -16.17
C GLU A 150 -21.35 22.67 -17.38
N PRO A 151 -20.17 22.77 -18.00
CA PRO A 151 -19.74 21.81 -19.00
C PRO A 151 -19.52 20.43 -18.39
N LEU A 152 -19.57 19.39 -19.22
CA LEU A 152 -19.02 18.09 -18.85
C LEU A 152 -17.50 18.17 -18.92
N ARG A 153 -16.84 17.98 -17.78
CA ARG A 153 -15.39 17.96 -17.63
C ARG A 153 -14.88 16.52 -17.63
N ILE A 154 -13.81 16.27 -18.35
CA ILE A 154 -13.12 14.97 -18.42
C ILE A 154 -11.68 15.15 -17.93
N GLY A 155 -11.24 14.27 -17.04
CA GLY A 155 -9.97 14.41 -16.34
C GLY A 155 -9.99 15.42 -15.19
N ARG A 156 -11.19 15.86 -14.77
CA ARG A 156 -11.35 16.85 -13.69
C ARG A 156 -12.72 16.77 -13.04
N ARG A 157 -12.75 17.01 -11.73
CA ARG A 157 -14.00 17.20 -10.96
C ARG A 157 -14.39 18.69 -10.91
N ASP A 158 -13.45 19.52 -10.48
CA ASP A 158 -13.58 20.97 -10.32
C ASP A 158 -12.17 21.61 -10.29
N ALA A 159 -12.06 22.89 -9.94
CA ALA A 159 -10.78 23.60 -9.90
C ALA A 159 -9.70 22.91 -9.03
N ASN A 160 -10.10 22.13 -8.02
CA ASN A 160 -9.19 21.59 -7.01
C ASN A 160 -8.77 20.13 -7.23
N LEU A 161 -9.46 19.39 -8.11
CA LEU A 161 -9.23 17.96 -8.26
C LEU A 161 -9.21 17.52 -9.73
N GLY A 162 -8.01 17.36 -10.27
CA GLY A 162 -7.74 16.79 -11.58
C GLY A 162 -7.46 15.28 -11.56
N PHE A 163 -7.22 14.71 -12.74
CA PHE A 163 -6.90 13.30 -12.94
C PHE A 163 -5.41 13.08 -13.16
N TYR A 164 -4.84 12.03 -12.56
CA TYR A 164 -3.49 11.56 -12.87
C TYR A 164 -3.55 10.23 -13.59
N GLY A 165 -3.10 10.19 -14.83
CA GLY A 165 -3.04 8.96 -15.62
C GLY A 165 -3.50 9.16 -17.06
N GLN A 166 -4.19 8.16 -17.62
CA GLN A 166 -4.70 8.21 -18.99
C GLN A 166 -6.21 7.97 -19.02
N LEU A 167 -6.91 8.67 -19.91
CA LEU A 167 -8.30 8.43 -20.26
C LEU A 167 -8.43 8.20 -21.76
N ASP A 168 -9.35 7.33 -22.16
CA ASP A 168 -9.53 6.92 -23.55
C ASP A 168 -10.99 6.51 -23.82
N GLU A 169 -11.40 6.53 -25.10
CA GLU A 169 -12.68 6.02 -25.61
C GLU A 169 -13.92 6.47 -24.80
N LEU A 170 -14.07 7.79 -24.59
CA LEU A 170 -15.25 8.36 -23.93
C LEU A 170 -16.50 8.20 -24.81
N ARG A 171 -17.60 7.71 -24.22
CA ARG A 171 -18.93 7.69 -24.83
C ARG A 171 -20.01 8.15 -23.87
N LEU A 172 -20.91 8.95 -24.41
CA LEU A 172 -22.06 9.53 -23.72
C LEU A 172 -23.36 9.09 -24.39
N LEU A 173 -24.29 8.54 -23.63
CA LEU A 173 -25.60 8.10 -24.11
C LEU A 173 -26.71 8.75 -23.29
N GLN A 174 -27.77 9.26 -23.94
CA GLN A 174 -28.96 9.77 -23.26
C GLN A 174 -29.99 8.63 -23.05
N ARG A 175 -29.52 7.50 -22.53
CA ARG A 175 -30.32 6.32 -22.17
C ARG A 175 -29.53 5.43 -21.20
N PRO A 176 -30.20 4.54 -20.46
CA PRO A 176 -29.50 3.53 -19.69
C PRO A 176 -29.00 2.40 -20.60
N VAL A 177 -28.04 1.61 -20.11
CA VAL A 177 -27.52 0.40 -20.78
C VAL A 177 -27.77 -0.84 -19.92
N THR A 178 -27.96 -1.99 -20.55
CA THR A 178 -28.04 -3.29 -19.88
C THR A 178 -26.65 -3.84 -19.54
N ALA A 179 -26.59 -4.87 -18.69
CA ALA A 179 -25.33 -5.56 -18.40
C ALA A 179 -24.70 -6.17 -19.65
N GLN A 180 -25.51 -6.75 -20.53
CA GLN A 180 -25.05 -7.32 -21.80
C GLN A 180 -24.51 -6.24 -22.76
N GLU A 181 -25.14 -5.07 -22.80
CA GLU A 181 -24.62 -3.94 -23.59
C GLU A 181 -23.28 -3.43 -23.04
N ALA A 182 -23.14 -3.32 -21.72
CA ALA A 182 -21.88 -2.89 -21.09
C ALA A 182 -20.75 -3.91 -21.31
N GLU A 183 -21.05 -5.21 -21.24
CA GLU A 183 -20.12 -6.29 -21.55
C GLU A 183 -19.69 -6.28 -23.02
N SER A 184 -20.66 -6.18 -23.94
CA SER A 184 -20.41 -6.09 -25.38
C SER A 184 -19.56 -4.87 -25.72
N TRP A 185 -19.85 -3.72 -25.09
CA TRP A 185 -19.07 -2.50 -25.25
C TRP A 185 -17.61 -2.73 -24.84
N PHE A 186 -17.36 -3.21 -23.62
CA PHE A 186 -16.01 -3.53 -23.13
C PHE A 186 -15.23 -4.41 -24.12
N TRP A 187 -15.80 -5.55 -24.51
CA TRP A 187 -15.12 -6.49 -25.41
C TRP A 187 -14.93 -5.91 -26.80
N SER A 188 -15.90 -5.14 -27.32
CA SER A 188 -15.79 -4.55 -28.66
C SER A 188 -14.59 -3.62 -28.78
N GLU A 189 -14.30 -2.79 -27.76
CA GLU A 189 -13.18 -1.86 -27.77
C GLU A 189 -11.88 -2.58 -27.42
N ARG A 190 -11.92 -3.47 -26.41
CA ARG A 190 -10.73 -4.22 -25.99
C ARG A 190 -10.18 -5.09 -27.12
N LEU A 191 -11.05 -5.83 -27.82
CA LEU A 191 -10.65 -6.71 -28.91
C LEU A 191 -10.20 -5.92 -30.13
N ARG A 192 -10.89 -4.82 -30.49
CA ARG A 192 -10.44 -3.94 -31.59
C ARG A 192 -9.07 -3.35 -31.31
N GLY A 193 -8.84 -2.87 -30.09
CA GLY A 193 -7.56 -2.35 -29.63
C GLY A 193 -6.43 -3.36 -29.75
N ILE A 194 -6.65 -4.60 -29.31
CA ILE A 194 -5.66 -5.67 -29.46
C ILE A 194 -5.47 -6.07 -30.94
N ALA A 195 -6.56 -6.17 -31.71
CA ALA A 195 -6.53 -6.57 -33.11
C ALA A 195 -5.77 -5.57 -34.00
N ALA A 196 -5.86 -4.26 -33.69
CA ALA A 196 -5.13 -3.20 -34.36
C ALA A 196 -3.60 -3.31 -34.19
N LYS A 197 -3.13 -3.97 -33.12
CA LYS A 197 -1.70 -4.24 -32.92
C LYS A 197 -1.23 -5.39 -33.81
N PRO A 198 -0.09 -5.26 -34.51
CA PRO A 198 0.56 -6.39 -35.20
C PRO A 198 0.77 -7.56 -34.22
N ALA A 199 0.56 -8.80 -34.67
CA ALA A 199 0.64 -9.99 -33.80
C ALA A 199 1.96 -10.06 -33.02
N ALA A 200 3.09 -9.71 -33.64
CA ALA A 200 4.41 -9.70 -33.02
C ALA A 200 4.61 -8.60 -31.95
N LYS A 201 3.72 -7.59 -31.87
CA LYS A 201 3.75 -6.49 -30.90
C LYS A 201 2.72 -6.63 -29.78
N ARG A 202 1.91 -7.70 -29.80
CA ARG A 202 0.91 -7.96 -28.75
C ARG A 202 1.63 -8.41 -27.48
N SER A 203 1.24 -7.85 -26.34
CA SER A 203 1.79 -8.26 -25.05
C SER A 203 1.30 -9.66 -24.65
N THR A 204 1.96 -10.30 -23.70
CA THR A 204 1.46 -11.56 -23.12
C THR A 204 0.03 -11.41 -22.59
N VAL A 205 -0.29 -10.26 -21.98
CA VAL A 205 -1.64 -9.94 -21.49
C VAL A 205 -2.64 -9.88 -22.64
N ASP A 206 -2.30 -9.20 -23.74
CA ASP A 206 -3.16 -9.12 -24.92
C ASP A 206 -3.44 -10.52 -25.50
N THR A 207 -2.40 -11.35 -25.57
CA THR A 207 -2.49 -12.71 -26.14
C THR A 207 -3.34 -13.62 -25.25
N THR A 208 -3.17 -13.53 -23.93
CA THR A 208 -4.00 -14.26 -22.96
C THR A 208 -5.46 -13.80 -23.02
N LEU A 209 -5.73 -12.50 -23.08
CA LEU A 209 -7.11 -11.99 -23.18
C LEU A 209 -7.82 -12.46 -24.45
N LEU A 210 -7.14 -12.45 -25.59
CA LEU A 210 -7.69 -12.99 -26.85
C LEU A 210 -7.98 -14.49 -26.74
N GLN A 211 -7.06 -15.25 -26.15
CA GLN A 211 -7.21 -16.68 -25.96
C GLN A 211 -8.39 -16.99 -25.03
N ASP A 212 -8.46 -16.34 -23.87
CA ASP A 212 -9.52 -16.51 -22.88
C ASP A 212 -10.88 -16.19 -23.52
N TRP A 213 -10.99 -15.03 -24.19
CA TRP A 213 -12.21 -14.63 -24.88
C TRP A 213 -12.63 -15.64 -25.95
N PHE A 214 -11.70 -16.06 -26.81
CA PHE A 214 -11.99 -17.05 -27.85
C PHE A 214 -12.44 -18.38 -27.25
N VAL A 215 -11.80 -18.84 -26.18
CA VAL A 215 -12.16 -20.10 -25.52
C VAL A 215 -13.55 -20.01 -24.89
N GLU A 216 -13.87 -18.90 -24.25
CA GLU A 216 -15.16 -18.67 -23.58
C GLU A 216 -16.33 -18.55 -24.57
N HIS A 217 -16.09 -18.07 -25.79
CA HIS A 217 -17.16 -17.80 -26.77
C HIS A 217 -17.23 -18.77 -27.94
N HIS A 218 -16.12 -19.41 -28.31
CA HIS A 218 -16.02 -20.16 -29.57
C HIS A 218 -15.42 -21.57 -29.42
N ALA A 219 -14.78 -21.92 -28.30
CA ALA A 219 -14.20 -23.24 -28.17
C ALA A 219 -15.24 -24.33 -27.91
N ASN A 220 -14.87 -25.57 -28.21
CA ASN A 220 -15.70 -26.73 -27.92
C ASN A 220 -15.86 -26.96 -26.39
N PRO A 221 -16.89 -27.70 -25.95
CA PRO A 221 -17.18 -27.90 -24.53
C PRO A 221 -16.02 -28.52 -23.73
N GLN A 222 -15.20 -29.39 -24.35
CA GLN A 222 -14.05 -30.01 -23.70
C GLN A 222 -12.97 -28.96 -23.37
N THR A 223 -12.66 -28.09 -24.34
CA THR A 223 -11.66 -27.02 -24.19
C THR A 223 -12.13 -25.99 -23.16
N LEU A 224 -13.40 -25.60 -23.23
CA LEU A 224 -14.00 -24.68 -22.25
C LEU A 224 -13.90 -25.23 -20.82
N THR A 225 -14.23 -26.51 -20.64
CA THR A 225 -14.16 -27.19 -19.33
C THR A 225 -12.72 -27.23 -18.80
N ALA A 226 -11.76 -27.61 -19.65
CA ALA A 226 -10.35 -27.65 -19.27
C ALA A 226 -9.82 -26.25 -18.91
N HIS A 227 -10.19 -25.23 -19.69
CA HIS A 227 -9.81 -23.84 -19.45
C HIS A 227 -10.35 -23.31 -18.12
N LYS A 228 -11.63 -23.55 -17.84
CA LYS A 228 -12.26 -23.20 -16.56
C LYS A 228 -11.52 -23.85 -15.38
N ARG A 229 -11.19 -25.15 -15.49
CA ARG A 229 -10.46 -25.88 -14.44
C ARG A 229 -9.08 -25.28 -14.16
N VAL A 230 -8.35 -24.86 -15.21
CA VAL A 230 -7.04 -24.20 -15.05
C VAL A 230 -7.19 -22.87 -14.30
N ARG A 231 -8.17 -22.04 -14.67
CA ARG A 231 -8.43 -20.75 -14.01
C ARG A 231 -8.82 -20.93 -12.55
N GLU A 232 -9.72 -21.87 -12.26
CA GLU A 232 -10.14 -22.20 -10.89
C GLU A 232 -8.97 -22.69 -10.04
N SER A 233 -8.10 -23.55 -10.61
CA SER A 233 -6.92 -24.06 -9.92
C SER A 233 -5.91 -22.95 -9.60
N LYS A 234 -5.64 -22.05 -10.56
CA LYS A 234 -4.77 -20.88 -10.32
C LYS A 234 -5.34 -19.94 -9.25
N ALA A 235 -6.65 -19.67 -9.28
CA ALA A 235 -7.30 -18.86 -8.28
C ALA A 235 -7.28 -19.52 -6.89
N ALA A 236 -7.44 -20.83 -6.82
CA ALA A 236 -7.33 -21.58 -5.57
C ALA A 236 -5.91 -21.54 -4.99
N GLU A 237 -4.88 -21.67 -5.84
CA GLU A 237 -3.48 -21.53 -5.42
C GLU A 237 -3.20 -20.11 -4.88
N ALA A 238 -3.68 -19.07 -5.56
CA ALA A 238 -3.51 -17.69 -5.10
C ALA A 238 -4.13 -17.46 -3.72
N ARG A 239 -5.37 -17.91 -3.52
CA ARG A 239 -6.05 -17.83 -2.21
C ARG A 239 -5.30 -18.60 -1.12
N LEU A 240 -4.77 -19.78 -1.44
CA LEU A 240 -3.95 -20.55 -0.50
C LEU A 240 -2.70 -19.75 -0.10
N ARG A 241 -1.98 -19.18 -1.08
CA ARG A 241 -0.78 -18.39 -0.80
C ARG A 241 -1.07 -17.16 0.06
N GLU A 242 -2.16 -16.45 -0.21
CA GLU A 242 -2.61 -15.30 0.60
C GLU A 242 -3.00 -15.69 2.02
N SER A 243 -3.51 -16.90 2.22
CA SER A 243 -3.88 -17.40 3.55
C SER A 243 -2.68 -17.79 4.43
N ILE A 244 -1.49 -17.95 3.84
CA ILE A 244 -0.28 -18.31 4.58
C ILE A 244 0.18 -17.10 5.38
N PRO A 245 0.23 -17.16 6.73
CA PRO A 245 0.73 -16.05 7.54
C PRO A 245 2.18 -15.73 7.19
N THR A 246 2.44 -14.48 6.83
CA THR A 246 3.80 -13.99 6.54
C THR A 246 4.35 -13.24 7.75
N THR A 247 5.66 -13.36 7.99
CA THR A 247 6.39 -12.53 8.95
C THR A 247 7.57 -11.85 8.27
N LEU A 248 7.93 -10.66 8.74
CA LEU A 248 9.10 -9.95 8.25
C LEU A 248 10.36 -10.63 8.79
N VAL A 249 11.30 -10.93 7.89
CA VAL A 249 12.62 -11.46 8.25
C VAL A 249 13.69 -10.48 7.81
N MET A 250 14.76 -10.38 8.61
CA MET A 250 15.96 -9.65 8.23
C MET A 250 16.86 -10.57 7.40
N GLN A 251 17.12 -10.21 6.15
CA GLN A 251 18.05 -10.91 5.27
C GLN A 251 19.13 -9.94 4.80
N GLU A 252 20.38 -10.42 4.75
CA GLU A 252 21.49 -9.65 4.21
C GLU A 252 21.26 -9.39 2.72
N MET A 253 21.54 -8.16 2.26
CA MET A 253 21.41 -7.82 0.85
C MET A 253 22.48 -8.55 0.04
N ALA A 254 22.15 -8.98 -1.18
CA ALA A 254 23.12 -9.58 -2.10
C ALA A 254 24.29 -8.62 -2.41
N SER A 255 24.03 -7.31 -2.44
CA SER A 255 25.03 -6.26 -2.50
C SER A 255 24.85 -5.36 -1.27
N PRO A 256 25.83 -5.31 -0.35
CA PRO A 256 25.80 -4.40 0.80
C PRO A 256 25.69 -2.93 0.38
N ARG A 257 25.00 -2.12 1.19
CA ARG A 257 24.98 -0.66 0.99
C ARG A 257 26.28 -0.06 1.49
N LYS A 258 26.81 0.89 0.73
CA LYS A 258 27.92 1.73 1.18
C LYS A 258 27.45 2.60 2.35
N THR A 259 28.22 2.60 3.42
CA THR A 259 27.96 3.44 4.61
C THR A 259 29.04 4.50 4.67
N HIS A 260 28.67 5.74 4.99
CA HIS A 260 29.60 6.86 5.06
C HIS A 260 29.52 7.52 6.44
N LEU A 261 30.62 8.12 6.88
CA LEU A 261 30.62 9.00 8.03
C LEU A 261 29.77 10.24 7.72
N LEU A 262 28.95 10.70 8.67
CA LEU A 262 28.13 11.90 8.50
C LEU A 262 28.83 13.09 9.15
N THR A 263 29.05 14.15 8.37
CA THR A 263 29.68 15.38 8.88
C THR A 263 28.75 16.00 9.92
N ARG A 264 29.17 16.02 11.19
CA ARG A 264 28.35 16.54 12.31
C ARG A 264 26.96 15.87 12.42
N GLY A 265 26.81 14.65 11.90
CA GLY A 265 25.54 13.91 11.91
C GLY A 265 24.49 14.37 10.88
N GLN A 266 24.83 15.25 9.93
CA GLN A 266 23.92 15.65 8.86
C GLN A 266 23.76 14.52 7.83
N TYR A 267 22.52 14.09 7.61
CA TYR A 267 22.19 12.92 6.78
C TYR A 267 22.46 13.14 5.28
N ASP A 268 22.49 14.39 4.83
CA ASP A 268 22.75 14.82 3.46
C ASP A 268 24.22 15.21 3.22
N HIS A 269 25.07 15.19 4.26
CA HIS A 269 26.48 15.57 4.19
C HIS A 269 27.41 14.41 4.57
N THR A 270 27.62 13.50 3.61
CA THR A 270 28.48 12.33 3.75
C THR A 270 29.96 12.68 3.58
N ALA A 271 30.82 12.09 4.42
CA ALA A 271 32.28 12.12 4.33
C ALA A 271 32.80 10.75 3.82
N GLU A 272 33.90 10.22 4.36
CA GLU A 272 34.49 8.96 3.91
C GLU A 272 33.56 7.73 4.07
N GLU A 273 33.72 6.76 3.17
CA GLU A 273 33.11 5.44 3.29
C GLU A 273 33.73 4.69 4.47
N VAL A 274 32.89 4.04 5.28
CA VAL A 274 33.31 3.26 6.44
C VAL A 274 32.96 1.79 6.24
N GLN A 275 33.83 0.92 6.75
CA GLN A 275 33.62 -0.52 6.75
C GLN A 275 33.13 -1.00 8.12
N PRO A 276 32.39 -2.12 8.19
CA PRO A 276 32.00 -2.69 9.48
C PRO A 276 33.22 -3.03 10.33
N GLY A 277 33.16 -2.73 11.62
CA GLY A 277 34.23 -2.96 12.57
C GLY A 277 33.84 -2.55 13.97
N VAL A 278 34.83 -2.50 14.87
CA VAL A 278 34.68 -2.03 16.25
C VAL A 278 35.59 -0.83 16.49
N PRO A 279 35.25 0.08 17.43
CA PRO A 279 36.15 1.16 17.81
C PRO A 279 37.53 0.63 18.19
N ALA A 280 38.59 1.29 17.69
CA ALA A 280 39.98 0.86 17.89
C ALA A 280 40.43 0.87 19.37
N SER A 281 39.69 1.54 20.24
CA SER A 281 39.91 1.55 21.69
C SER A 281 39.40 0.29 22.40
N LEU A 282 38.62 -0.55 21.72
CA LEU A 282 38.13 -1.84 22.23
C LEU A 282 39.04 -2.98 21.77
N SER A 283 38.76 -4.20 22.24
CA SER A 283 39.50 -5.39 21.82
C SER A 283 39.48 -5.58 20.30
N MET A 284 40.61 -6.01 19.75
CA MET A 284 40.76 -6.20 18.31
C MET A 284 39.73 -7.19 17.75
N TRP A 285 39.23 -6.88 16.57
CA TRP A 285 38.37 -7.79 15.82
C TRP A 285 39.13 -9.09 15.49
N PRO A 286 38.54 -10.28 15.66
CA PRO A 286 39.22 -11.54 15.33
C PRO A 286 39.53 -11.59 13.83
N ALA A 287 40.76 -11.93 13.46
CA ALA A 287 41.21 -11.90 12.07
C ALA A 287 40.41 -12.84 11.15
N ASP A 288 39.82 -13.90 11.72
CA ASP A 288 39.03 -14.92 11.05
C ASP A 288 37.51 -14.63 11.06
N ALA A 289 37.06 -13.60 11.78
CA ALA A 289 35.65 -13.25 11.86
C ALA A 289 35.20 -12.39 10.68
N THR A 290 34.15 -12.81 9.98
CA THR A 290 33.52 -12.00 8.93
C THR A 290 32.93 -10.72 9.57
N PRO A 291 33.24 -9.52 9.03
CA PRO A 291 32.77 -8.23 9.57
C PRO A 291 31.29 -7.98 9.23
N ASN A 292 30.42 -8.80 9.81
CA ASN A 292 28.97 -8.73 9.68
C ASN A 292 28.29 -8.83 11.06
N ARG A 293 26.96 -8.78 11.10
CA ARG A 293 26.20 -8.82 12.37
C ARG A 293 26.46 -10.08 13.19
N LEU A 294 26.65 -11.22 12.54
CA LEU A 294 26.96 -12.48 13.22
C LEU A 294 28.38 -12.45 13.81
N GLY A 295 29.36 -11.93 13.08
CA GLY A 295 30.71 -11.70 13.59
C GLY A 295 30.71 -10.78 14.80
N PHE A 296 29.94 -9.68 14.75
CA PHE A 296 29.82 -8.72 15.85
C PHE A 296 29.18 -9.37 17.08
N ALA A 297 28.12 -10.15 16.89
CA ALA A 297 27.48 -10.87 17.98
C ALA A 297 28.45 -11.84 18.67
N LYS A 298 29.23 -12.62 17.89
CA LYS A 298 30.24 -13.55 18.42
C LYS A 298 31.37 -12.82 19.16
N TRP A 299 31.84 -11.69 18.64
CA TRP A 299 32.84 -10.84 19.30
C TRP A 299 32.30 -10.25 20.61
N LEU A 300 31.05 -9.80 20.62
CA LEU A 300 30.43 -9.18 21.80
C LEU A 300 30.33 -10.15 22.98
N VAL A 301 30.04 -11.43 22.74
CA VAL A 301 29.90 -12.48 23.77
C VAL A 301 31.12 -13.39 23.89
N SER A 302 32.25 -13.01 23.30
CA SER A 302 33.48 -13.82 23.37
C SER A 302 34.06 -13.82 24.78
N LYS A 303 34.78 -14.89 25.15
CA LYS A 303 35.38 -15.05 26.48
C LYS A 303 36.49 -14.02 26.73
N GLU A 304 37.05 -13.49 25.65
CA GLU A 304 38.08 -12.47 25.62
C GLU A 304 37.50 -11.07 25.83
N ASN A 305 36.16 -10.92 25.83
CA ASN A 305 35.45 -9.69 26.18
C ASN A 305 34.80 -9.77 27.57
N PRO A 306 35.50 -9.32 28.64
CA PRO A 306 34.98 -9.44 30.00
C PRO A 306 33.82 -8.47 30.31
N LEU A 307 33.64 -7.42 29.50
CA LEU A 307 32.70 -6.34 29.81
C LEU A 307 31.24 -6.79 29.69
N THR A 308 30.92 -7.54 28.64
CA THR A 308 29.54 -7.98 28.36
C THR A 308 28.96 -8.79 29.50
N ALA A 309 29.73 -9.74 30.04
CA ALA A 309 29.29 -10.56 31.17
C ALA A 309 29.11 -9.73 32.44
N ARG A 310 30.07 -8.84 32.78
CA ARG A 310 29.99 -7.94 33.96
C ARG A 310 28.75 -7.04 33.91
N VAL A 311 28.48 -6.41 32.78
CA VAL A 311 27.29 -5.56 32.59
C VAL A 311 26.01 -6.37 32.74
N ALA A 312 25.95 -7.55 32.11
CA ALA A 312 24.78 -8.41 32.18
C ALA A 312 24.48 -8.88 33.61
N VAL A 313 25.48 -9.41 34.34
CA VAL A 313 25.26 -9.90 35.71
C VAL A 313 24.96 -8.76 36.68
N ASN A 314 25.52 -7.56 36.48
CA ASN A 314 25.18 -6.39 37.31
C ASN A 314 23.71 -5.98 37.15
N ARG A 315 23.17 -6.05 35.92
CA ARG A 315 21.74 -5.81 35.65
C ARG A 315 20.86 -6.86 36.29
N LEU A 316 21.23 -8.15 36.19
CA LEU A 316 20.51 -9.24 36.86
C LEU A 316 20.56 -9.07 38.38
N TRP A 317 21.72 -8.70 38.93
CA TRP A 317 21.89 -8.42 40.35
C TRP A 317 20.98 -7.27 40.80
N MET A 318 20.99 -6.15 40.09
CA MET A 318 20.10 -5.02 40.37
C MET A 318 18.61 -5.43 40.34
N GLN A 319 18.20 -6.28 39.41
CA GLN A 319 16.82 -6.78 39.36
C GLN A 319 16.45 -7.62 40.59
N CYS A 320 17.41 -8.33 41.18
CA CYS A 320 17.19 -9.10 42.41
C CYS A 320 17.29 -8.24 43.68
N PHE A 321 18.29 -7.37 43.79
CA PHE A 321 18.66 -6.69 45.02
C PHE A 321 18.28 -5.20 45.06
N GLY A 322 17.68 -4.66 43.99
CA GLY A 322 17.28 -3.26 43.85
C GLY A 322 18.40 -2.30 43.46
N GLU A 323 19.64 -2.65 43.77
CA GLU A 323 20.83 -1.86 43.46
C GLU A 323 21.92 -2.74 42.83
N GLY A 324 22.60 -2.22 41.80
CA GLY A 324 23.72 -2.90 41.14
C GLY A 324 24.99 -2.93 42.01
N LEU A 325 25.83 -3.94 41.81
CA LEU A 325 27.19 -3.95 42.37
C LEU A 325 28.00 -2.74 41.87
N VAL A 326 27.78 -2.35 40.61
CA VAL A 326 28.10 -1.02 40.06
C VAL A 326 26.79 -0.24 39.98
N ARG A 327 26.68 0.86 40.72
CA ARG A 327 25.45 1.66 40.82
C ARG A 327 25.10 2.38 39.51
N THR A 328 26.13 2.84 38.79
CA THR A 328 25.99 3.44 37.45
C THR A 328 25.77 2.36 36.40
N VAL A 329 24.59 1.74 36.38
CA VAL A 329 24.29 0.56 35.54
C VAL A 329 24.48 0.80 34.02
N ASN A 330 24.43 2.06 33.59
CA ASN A 330 24.64 2.47 32.21
C ASN A 330 26.08 2.91 31.89
N ASP A 331 26.97 2.99 32.88
CA ASP A 331 28.36 3.41 32.70
C ASP A 331 29.31 2.53 33.53
N PHE A 332 30.02 1.65 32.83
CA PHE A 332 31.09 0.80 33.36
C PHE A 332 32.49 1.34 33.00
N GLY A 333 32.55 2.53 32.42
CA GLY A 333 33.77 3.21 32.02
C GLY A 333 34.32 4.12 33.12
N SER A 334 35.23 5.02 32.74
CA SER A 334 35.92 5.93 33.67
C SER A 334 35.02 6.99 34.31
N GLN A 335 33.80 7.16 33.81
CA GLN A 335 32.79 8.08 34.36
C GLN A 335 31.77 7.35 35.25
N GLY A 336 31.87 6.02 35.35
CA GLY A 336 31.07 5.19 36.23
C GLY A 336 31.65 5.05 37.64
N GLU A 337 30.81 4.58 38.57
CA GLU A 337 31.25 4.23 39.92
C GLU A 337 32.03 2.91 39.94
N ALA A 338 32.97 2.78 40.88
CA ALA A 338 33.67 1.52 41.10
C ALA A 338 32.70 0.45 41.66
N PRO A 339 32.89 -0.85 41.34
CA PRO A 339 32.08 -1.90 41.94
C PRO A 339 32.23 -1.93 43.46
N SER A 340 31.11 -1.98 44.18
CA SER A 340 31.11 -2.16 45.65
C SER A 340 31.77 -3.47 46.08
N HIS A 341 31.62 -4.53 45.27
CA HIS A 341 32.18 -5.86 45.52
C HIS A 341 32.80 -6.41 44.21
N PRO A 342 34.02 -6.00 43.85
CA PRO A 342 34.62 -6.31 42.55
C PRO A 342 34.86 -7.82 42.34
N GLU A 343 35.32 -8.54 43.37
CA GLU A 343 35.57 -9.97 43.29
C GLU A 343 34.28 -10.78 43.06
N LEU A 344 33.17 -10.36 43.70
CA LEU A 344 31.87 -10.98 43.51
C LEU A 344 31.35 -10.76 42.09
N LEU A 345 31.49 -9.53 41.57
CA LEU A 345 31.11 -9.20 40.20
C LEU A 345 31.88 -10.06 39.19
N ASP A 346 33.18 -10.21 39.38
CA ASP A 346 34.04 -11.00 38.50
C ASP A 346 33.70 -12.49 38.55
N TRP A 347 33.49 -13.02 39.76
CA TRP A 347 33.08 -14.40 39.95
C TRP A 347 31.73 -14.70 39.27
N LEU A 348 30.74 -13.81 39.43
CA LEU A 348 29.44 -13.95 38.78
C LEU A 348 29.55 -13.88 37.25
N ALA A 349 30.36 -12.96 36.73
CA ALA A 349 30.58 -12.79 35.29
C ALA A 349 31.23 -14.04 34.66
N VAL A 350 32.27 -14.59 35.29
CA VAL A 350 32.92 -15.84 34.84
C VAL A 350 31.93 -17.00 34.88
N ARG A 351 31.18 -17.14 35.98
CA ARG A 351 30.18 -18.20 36.12
C ARG A 351 29.06 -18.10 35.07
N PHE A 352 28.66 -16.89 34.70
CA PHE A 352 27.65 -16.65 33.67
C PHE A 352 28.14 -17.09 32.28
N MET A 353 29.39 -16.81 31.94
CA MET A 353 29.99 -17.29 30.70
C MET A 353 30.14 -18.82 30.70
N GLN A 354 30.57 -19.41 31.82
CA GLN A 354 30.75 -20.86 31.96
C GLN A 354 29.44 -21.66 31.90
N SER A 355 28.32 -21.07 32.32
CA SER A 355 27.00 -21.70 32.18
C SER A 355 26.45 -21.66 30.74
N GLY A 356 27.21 -21.09 29.79
CA GLY A 356 26.74 -20.87 28.43
C GLY A 356 25.71 -19.75 28.34
N TRP A 357 25.84 -18.71 29.16
CA TRP A 357 24.93 -17.57 29.23
C TRP A 357 23.51 -17.93 29.70
N ASP A 358 23.37 -18.99 30.52
CA ASP A 358 22.09 -19.39 31.10
C ASP A 358 21.61 -18.39 32.17
N VAL A 359 20.68 -17.52 31.76
CA VAL A 359 20.07 -16.48 32.61
C VAL A 359 19.27 -17.11 33.76
N LYS A 360 18.60 -18.24 33.54
CA LYS A 360 17.77 -18.88 34.56
C LYS A 360 18.64 -19.48 35.67
N ALA A 361 19.76 -20.10 35.30
CA ALA A 361 20.74 -20.59 36.27
C ALA A 361 21.34 -19.44 37.10
N MET A 362 21.63 -18.30 36.48
CA MET A 362 22.18 -17.13 37.16
C MET A 362 21.19 -16.51 38.15
N LEU A 363 19.94 -16.31 37.72
CA LEU A 363 18.87 -15.83 38.61
C LEU A 363 18.65 -16.80 39.77
N LYS A 364 18.60 -18.12 39.51
CA LYS A 364 18.48 -19.13 40.57
C LYS A 364 19.62 -19.04 41.58
N LEU A 365 20.86 -18.85 41.12
CA LEU A 365 22.02 -18.69 41.99
C LEU A 365 21.87 -17.47 42.91
N MET A 366 21.44 -16.33 42.37
CA MET A 366 21.24 -15.09 43.12
C MET A 366 20.11 -15.24 44.17
N VAL A 367 18.92 -15.72 43.77
CA VAL A 367 17.77 -15.83 44.68
C VAL A 367 17.90 -16.95 45.72
N MET A 368 18.75 -17.95 45.45
CA MET A 368 19.08 -19.01 46.41
C MET A 368 20.31 -18.67 47.27
N SER A 369 20.89 -17.48 47.12
CA SER A 369 22.00 -17.04 47.96
C SER A 369 21.53 -16.84 49.41
N ALA A 370 22.47 -16.91 50.36
CA ALA A 370 22.17 -16.55 51.74
C ALA A 370 21.75 -15.07 51.82
N THR A 371 22.42 -14.19 51.07
CA THR A 371 22.16 -12.75 50.99
C THR A 371 20.72 -12.43 50.58
N TYR A 372 20.21 -13.04 49.51
CA TYR A 372 18.84 -12.79 49.04
C TYR A 372 17.78 -13.33 50.00
N ARG A 373 18.07 -14.43 50.70
CA ARG A 373 17.14 -15.08 51.62
C ARG A 373 17.21 -14.54 53.05
N GLN A 374 17.95 -13.47 53.31
CA GLN A 374 17.96 -12.83 54.62
C GLN A 374 16.55 -12.34 54.97
N SER A 375 16.14 -12.63 56.20
CA SER A 375 14.87 -12.14 56.73
C SER A 375 15.08 -10.75 57.32
N SER A 376 14.19 -9.81 57.01
CA SER A 376 14.14 -8.50 57.67
C SER A 376 13.43 -8.56 59.03
N GLN A 377 13.09 -9.76 59.53
CA GLN A 377 12.54 -9.93 60.87
C GLN A 377 13.63 -9.69 61.91
N TYR A 378 13.49 -8.60 62.65
CA TYR A 378 14.32 -8.28 63.81
C TYR A 378 14.17 -9.38 64.88
N SER A 379 15.27 -10.05 65.23
CA SER A 379 15.35 -11.00 66.34
C SER A 379 15.88 -10.28 67.58
N ALA A 380 15.02 -10.04 68.56
CA ALA A 380 15.36 -9.40 69.83
C ALA A 380 16.07 -10.32 70.85
N ARG A 381 16.92 -11.24 70.39
CA ARG A 381 17.73 -12.13 71.24
C ARG A 381 19.11 -12.26 70.60
N ASP A 382 20.26 -12.02 71.24
CA ASP A 382 20.78 -11.37 72.47
C ASP A 382 22.29 -11.79 72.48
N PRO A 383 23.25 -11.20 73.21
CA PRO A 383 23.61 -9.81 73.52
C PRO A 383 24.79 -9.27 72.67
#